data_AF-A0A2S0MHS0-F1
#
_entry.id   AF-A0A2S0MHS0-F1
#
_cell.length_a   1.000
_cell.length_b   1.000
_cell.length_c   1.000
_cell.angle_alpha   90.00
_cell.angle_beta   90.00
_cell.angle_gamma   90.00
#
_symmetry.space_group_name_H-M   'P 1'
#
loop_
_entity.id
_entity.type
_entity.pdbx_description
1 polymer ?
#
loop_
_entity_poly.entity_id
_entity_poly.type
_entity_poly.pdbx_seq_one_letter_code
_entity_poly.pdbx_strand_id
1 'polypeptide(L)'
;MTLQYLLQGVVLPERAQLSLGFSLGFSQTTSHADSEAHISIILNQIAVTVESSHEWDIFDLRNVVLNLVRGQLDAIGYLIGHAYDLEITRVINLERSIDYVFGIDMPCISCRGQPIDLAASLIELRGKLTGFRGIFLHRCFADLVSAMKNAEDTGFYCYRALESLRHHCAAAHDLSNNSKKAQWEKFRQVASTDRESIEHIKAAADPARHGEAVGITGERRAKLLTATWNIVDSYLAQVVG
;
A
#
# COMPACT_ATOMS: atom_id res chain seq x y z
N MET A 1 4.78 -8.08 33.24
CA MET A 1 5.79 -7.04 32.96
C MET A 1 5.25 -6.22 31.81
N THR A 2 5.23 -4.90 31.96
CA THR A 2 4.70 -4.00 30.92
C THR A 2 5.86 -3.53 30.08
N LEU A 3 5.84 -3.87 28.79
CA LEU A 3 6.82 -3.42 27.81
C LEU A 3 6.41 -2.05 27.27
N GLN A 4 7.39 -1.19 27.03
CA GLN A 4 7.18 0.14 26.45
C GLN A 4 7.87 0.26 25.09
N TYR A 5 7.11 0.66 24.07
CA TYR A 5 7.62 0.93 22.73
C TYR A 5 7.40 2.40 22.39
N LEU A 6 8.43 3.08 21.91
CA LEU A 6 8.33 4.44 21.37
C LEU A 6 8.42 4.37 19.84
N LEU A 7 7.36 4.78 19.16
CA LEU A 7 7.33 4.94 17.71
C LEU A 7 7.40 6.42 17.35
N GLN A 8 8.19 6.75 16.34
CA GLN A 8 8.38 8.11 15.85
C GLN A 8 7.97 8.23 14.39
N GLY A 9 7.49 9.41 14.01
CA GLY A 9 7.00 9.65 12.67
C GLY A 9 6.67 11.10 12.37
N VAL A 10 6.02 11.34 11.24
CA VAL A 10 5.63 12.66 10.77
C VAL A 10 4.23 12.64 10.13
N VAL A 11 3.45 13.69 10.36
CA VAL A 11 2.22 14.01 9.64
C VAL A 11 2.55 14.88 8.44
N LEU A 12 2.11 14.48 7.25
CA LEU A 12 2.26 15.25 6.02
C LEU A 12 0.92 15.85 5.58
N PRO A 13 0.92 16.97 4.85
CA PRO A 13 2.08 17.78 4.50
C PRO A 13 2.48 18.74 5.64
N GLU A 14 3.77 19.00 5.80
CA GLU A 14 4.31 19.89 6.86
C GLU A 14 3.78 21.34 6.83
N ARG A 15 3.31 21.80 5.66
CA ARG A 15 2.70 23.14 5.48
C ARG A 15 1.35 23.31 6.20
N ALA A 16 0.70 22.20 6.58
CA ALA A 16 -0.53 22.21 7.36
C ALA A 16 -0.17 21.69 8.76
N GLN A 17 0.16 22.61 9.67
CA GLN A 17 0.63 22.25 11.00
C GLN A 17 -0.50 21.68 11.87
N LEU A 18 -0.15 20.63 12.61
CA LEU A 18 -1.01 19.91 13.53
C LEU A 18 -0.25 19.68 14.84
N SER A 19 -0.89 20.06 15.94
CA SER A 19 -0.40 19.79 17.29
C SER A 19 -1.56 19.33 18.17
N LEU A 20 -1.49 18.11 18.68
CA LEU A 20 -2.52 17.51 19.53
C LEU A 20 -1.96 16.30 20.28
N GLY A 21 -2.59 15.94 21.40
CA GLY A 21 -2.24 14.74 22.16
C GLY A 21 -3.50 14.02 22.63
N PHE A 22 -3.46 12.70 22.64
CA PHE A 22 -4.57 11.85 23.05
C PHE A 22 -4.06 10.45 23.44
N SER A 23 -4.85 9.72 24.22
CA SER A 23 -4.59 8.33 24.58
C SER A 23 -5.74 7.44 24.10
N LEU A 24 -5.41 6.22 23.68
CA LEU A 24 -6.39 5.22 23.27
C LEU A 24 -6.00 3.85 23.83
N GLY A 25 -6.97 3.19 24.47
CA GLY A 25 -6.90 1.76 24.72
C GLY A 25 -7.23 0.98 23.46
N PHE A 26 -6.47 -0.08 23.20
CA PHE A 26 -6.73 -1.01 22.11
C PHE A 26 -6.36 -2.43 22.52
N SER A 27 -7.08 -3.41 22.00
CA SER A 27 -6.82 -4.82 22.27
C SER A 27 -6.32 -5.49 21.01
N GLN A 28 -5.26 -6.28 21.12
CA GLN A 28 -4.80 -7.09 20.01
C GLN A 28 -5.81 -8.22 19.74
N THR A 29 -6.19 -8.41 18.48
CA THR A 29 -7.21 -9.40 18.08
C THR A 29 -6.82 -10.85 18.36
N THR A 30 -5.53 -11.16 18.41
CA THR A 30 -5.02 -12.53 18.60
C THR A 30 -4.68 -12.88 20.04
N SER A 31 -4.16 -11.95 20.83
CA SER A 31 -3.75 -12.20 22.22
C SER A 31 -4.78 -11.76 23.26
N HIS A 32 -5.76 -10.93 22.86
CA HIS A 32 -6.69 -10.22 23.76
C HIS A 32 -5.98 -9.40 24.85
N ALA A 33 -4.69 -9.11 24.69
CA ALA A 33 -3.97 -8.27 25.62
C ALA A 33 -4.37 -6.81 25.38
N ASP A 34 -4.85 -6.17 26.45
CA ASP A 34 -5.11 -4.75 26.45
C ASP A 34 -3.78 -3.99 26.45
N SER A 35 -3.71 -3.02 25.55
CA SER A 35 -2.57 -2.13 25.37
C SER A 35 -3.07 -0.70 25.34
N GLU A 36 -2.22 0.23 25.75
CA GLU A 36 -2.53 1.66 25.72
C GLU A 36 -1.52 2.38 24.83
N ALA A 37 -2.03 3.21 23.91
CA ALA A 37 -1.22 4.08 23.10
C ALA A 37 -1.41 5.53 23.56
N HIS A 38 -0.30 6.20 23.84
CA HIS A 38 -0.22 7.63 24.08
C HIS A 38 0.36 8.30 22.84
N ILE A 39 -0.44 9.10 22.15
CA ILE A 39 -0.07 9.77 20.91
C ILE A 39 0.19 11.25 21.21
N SER A 40 1.35 11.75 20.81
CA SER A 40 1.67 13.17 20.80
C SER A 40 2.09 13.60 19.41
N ILE A 41 1.41 14.61 18.87
CA ILE A 41 1.76 15.27 17.61
C ILE A 41 2.13 16.70 17.98
N ILE A 42 3.33 17.14 17.63
CA ILE A 42 3.84 18.49 17.89
C ILE A 42 4.45 19.01 16.59
N LEU A 43 3.83 20.03 15.99
CA LEU A 43 4.28 20.60 14.71
C LEU A 43 4.53 19.50 13.67
N ASN A 44 3.55 18.60 13.53
CA ASN A 44 3.57 17.42 12.66
C ASN A 44 4.56 16.31 13.05
N GLN A 45 5.45 16.51 14.03
CA GLN A 45 6.30 15.43 14.54
C GLN A 45 5.48 14.55 15.47
N ILE A 46 5.58 13.23 15.28
CA ILE A 46 4.78 12.26 16.02
C ILE A 46 5.68 11.48 16.96
N ALA A 47 5.24 11.34 18.19
CA ALA A 47 5.73 10.37 19.16
C ALA A 47 4.54 9.55 19.66
N VAL A 48 4.60 8.23 19.50
CA VAL A 48 3.60 7.30 20.03
C VAL A 48 4.28 6.37 21.03
N THR A 49 3.85 6.43 22.28
CA THR A 49 4.28 5.50 23.31
C THR A 49 3.22 4.42 23.48
N VAL A 50 3.59 3.17 23.22
CA VAL A 50 2.71 2.01 23.42
C VAL A 50 3.17 1.24 24.64
N GLU A 51 2.24 1.07 25.59
CA GLU A 51 2.42 0.24 26.78
C GLU A 51 1.60 -1.03 26.61
N SER A 52 2.27 -2.18 26.71
CA SER A 52 1.64 -3.46 26.47
C SER A 52 2.23 -4.55 27.36
N SER A 53 1.39 -5.45 27.83
CA SER A 53 1.83 -6.69 28.47
C SER A 53 2.27 -7.75 27.44
N HIS A 54 2.01 -7.52 26.16
CA HIS A 54 2.35 -8.40 25.05
C HIS A 54 3.65 -7.99 24.37
N GLU A 55 4.44 -8.99 23.95
CA GLU A 55 5.62 -8.79 23.13
C GLU A 55 5.23 -8.68 21.65
N TRP A 56 5.38 -7.49 21.08
CA TRP A 56 5.02 -7.24 19.70
C TRP A 56 6.14 -7.57 18.72
N ASP A 57 5.76 -8.10 17.55
CA ASP A 57 6.55 -7.90 16.33
C ASP A 57 6.49 -6.40 15.95
N ILE A 58 7.65 -5.84 15.61
CA ILE A 58 7.77 -4.40 15.41
C ILE A 58 7.04 -3.90 14.16
N PHE A 59 6.86 -4.74 13.14
CA PHE A 59 6.15 -4.39 11.91
C PHE A 59 4.64 -4.44 12.13
N ASP A 60 4.17 -5.45 12.87
CA ASP A 60 2.76 -5.52 13.28
C ASP A 60 2.39 -4.33 14.18
N LEU A 61 3.24 -3.99 15.16
CA LEU A 61 3.02 -2.82 16.02
C LEU A 61 2.98 -1.52 15.23
N ARG A 62 3.87 -1.34 14.25
CA ARG A 62 3.85 -0.19 13.34
C ARG A 62 2.52 -0.09 12.62
N ASN A 63 1.98 -1.19 12.09
CA ASN A 63 0.70 -1.18 11.38
C ASN A 63 -0.47 -0.80 12.31
N VAL A 64 -0.47 -1.30 13.54
CA VAL A 64 -1.46 -0.93 14.56
C VAL A 64 -1.40 0.57 14.86
N VAL A 65 -0.21 1.10 15.16
CA VAL A 65 -0.03 2.53 15.44
C VAL A 65 -0.40 3.39 14.23
N LEU A 66 -0.05 2.96 13.02
CA LEU A 66 -0.43 3.65 11.79
C LEU A 66 -1.95 3.74 11.66
N ASN A 67 -2.68 2.65 11.90
CA ASN A 67 -4.14 2.64 11.85
C ASN A 67 -4.77 3.53 12.93
N LEU A 68 -4.26 3.50 14.17
CA LEU A 68 -4.77 4.34 15.26
C LEU A 68 -4.61 5.84 14.95
N VAL A 69 -3.41 6.24 14.54
CA VAL A 69 -3.13 7.66 14.24
C VAL A 69 -3.86 8.09 12.97
N ARG A 70 -3.88 7.24 11.93
CA ARG A 70 -4.58 7.54 10.68
C ARG A 70 -6.09 7.70 10.90
N GLY A 71 -6.73 6.86 11.72
CA GLY A 71 -8.15 7.04 12.04
C GLY A 71 -8.46 8.41 12.67
N GLN A 72 -7.58 8.92 13.54
CA GLN A 72 -7.71 10.27 14.09
C GLN A 72 -7.46 11.35 13.04
N LEU A 73 -6.46 11.18 12.17
CA LEU A 73 -6.16 12.12 11.09
C LEU A 73 -7.29 12.18 10.05
N ASP A 74 -7.92 11.06 9.73
CA ASP A 74 -9.07 10.97 8.82
C ASP A 74 -10.28 11.69 9.42
N ALA A 75 -10.53 11.52 10.72
CA ALA A 75 -11.58 12.26 11.43
C ALA A 75 -11.32 13.78 11.40
N ILE A 76 -10.07 14.20 11.62
CA ILE A 76 -9.70 15.62 11.49
C ILE A 76 -9.90 16.09 10.05
N GLY A 77 -9.43 15.30 9.08
CA GLY A 77 -9.55 15.58 7.66
C GLY A 77 -11.00 15.75 7.21
N TYR A 78 -11.90 14.93 7.73
CA TYR A 78 -13.34 15.08 7.54
C TYR A 78 -13.88 16.41 8.11
N LEU A 79 -13.44 16.79 9.32
CA LEU A 79 -13.93 17.99 10.00
C LEU A 79 -13.46 19.30 9.33
N ILE A 80 -12.23 19.34 8.81
CA ILE A 80 -11.62 20.58 8.30
C ILE A 80 -11.26 20.55 6.80
N GLY A 81 -11.55 19.45 6.10
CA GLY A 81 -11.25 19.28 4.68
C GLY A 81 -9.76 19.14 4.37
N HIS A 82 -8.96 18.61 5.29
CA HIS A 82 -7.52 18.39 5.09
C HIS A 82 -7.22 16.93 4.75
N ALA A 83 -6.38 16.70 3.76
CA ALA A 83 -5.88 15.37 3.40
C ALA A 83 -4.50 15.16 4.03
N TYR A 84 -4.47 14.78 5.31
CA TYR A 84 -3.23 14.42 5.99
C TYR A 84 -2.75 13.04 5.55
N ASP A 85 -1.44 12.85 5.50
CA ASP A 85 -0.78 11.56 5.36
C ASP A 85 0.13 11.32 6.58
N LEU A 86 0.53 10.07 6.78
CA LEU A 86 1.24 9.63 7.98
C LEU A 86 2.41 8.73 7.60
N GLU A 87 3.57 9.02 8.17
CA GLU A 87 4.73 8.15 8.07
C GLU A 87 5.29 7.83 9.46
N ILE A 88 5.35 6.54 9.81
CA ILE A 88 6.05 6.04 11.00
C ILE A 88 7.41 5.50 10.55
N THR A 89 8.48 6.11 11.06
CA THR A 89 9.85 5.96 10.57
C THR A 89 10.76 5.18 11.50
N ARG A 90 10.47 5.14 12.81
CA ARG A 90 11.34 4.45 13.78
C ARG A 90 10.55 3.84 14.93
N VAL A 91 11.07 2.76 15.50
CA VAL A 91 10.62 2.16 16.75
C VAL A 91 11.81 1.93 17.68
N ILE A 92 11.60 2.20 18.97
CA ILE A 92 12.58 2.02 20.04
C ILE A 92 11.90 1.23 21.17
N ASN A 93 12.57 0.19 21.67
CA ASN A 93 12.24 -0.47 22.93
C ASN A 93 13.56 -0.78 23.65
N LEU A 94 13.82 -0.06 24.75
CA LEU A 94 15.09 -0.13 25.46
C LEU A 94 15.28 -1.49 26.16
N GLU A 95 14.22 -2.05 26.73
CA GLU A 95 14.25 -3.32 27.47
C GLU A 95 14.65 -4.49 26.56
N ARG A 96 14.24 -4.42 25.29
CA ARG A 96 14.54 -5.44 24.26
C ARG A 96 15.74 -5.06 23.39
N SER A 97 16.43 -3.95 23.67
CA SER A 97 17.51 -3.40 22.83
C SER A 97 17.10 -3.24 21.35
N ILE A 98 15.86 -2.83 21.12
CA ILE A 98 15.32 -2.56 19.79
C ILE A 98 15.50 -1.08 19.51
N ASP A 99 16.18 -0.79 18.41
CA ASP A 99 16.25 0.52 17.79
C ASP A 99 16.28 0.30 16.28
N TYR A 100 15.12 0.51 15.64
CA TYR A 100 14.93 0.12 14.25
C TYR A 100 14.28 1.24 13.45
N VAL A 101 14.87 1.57 12.30
CA VAL A 101 14.35 2.53 11.33
C VAL A 101 13.65 1.75 10.22
N PHE A 102 12.37 2.06 10.00
CA PHE A 102 11.59 1.44 8.94
C PHE A 102 11.98 2.00 7.58
N GLY A 103 12.30 1.10 6.65
CA GLY A 103 12.48 1.44 5.24
C GLY A 103 11.16 1.68 4.51
N ILE A 104 11.26 2.23 3.31
CA ILE A 104 10.13 2.42 2.39
C ILE A 104 9.98 1.27 1.39
N ASP A 105 10.97 0.38 1.33
CA ASP A 105 11.02 -0.70 0.37
C ASP A 105 10.04 -1.82 0.74
N MET A 106 9.53 -2.49 -0.30
CA MET A 106 8.70 -3.67 -0.14
C MET A 106 9.57 -4.88 -0.50
N PRO A 107 10.07 -5.68 0.47
CA PRO A 107 11.08 -6.71 0.19
C PRO A 107 10.70 -7.69 -0.91
N CYS A 108 9.42 -8.06 -1.02
CA CYS A 108 8.95 -8.96 -2.08
C CYS A 108 9.02 -8.34 -3.49
N ILE A 109 9.19 -7.02 -3.60
CA ILE A 109 9.35 -6.27 -4.85
C ILE A 109 10.79 -5.78 -5.02
N SER A 110 11.38 -5.15 -4.01
CA SER A 110 12.75 -4.59 -4.08
C SER A 110 13.80 -5.68 -4.27
N CYS A 111 13.58 -6.88 -3.75
CA CYS A 111 14.49 -8.02 -3.88
C CYS A 111 14.25 -8.88 -5.13
N ARG A 112 13.42 -8.45 -6.10
CA ARG A 112 13.11 -9.23 -7.33
C ARG A 112 14.29 -9.45 -8.27
N GLY A 113 15.45 -8.89 -7.95
CA GLY A 113 16.72 -9.25 -8.55
C GLY A 113 17.05 -8.46 -9.82
N GLN A 114 18.35 -8.24 -9.98
CA GLN A 114 19.05 -7.39 -10.94
C GLN A 114 19.07 -5.89 -10.58
N PRO A 115 20.27 -5.27 -10.53
CA PRO A 115 20.36 -3.82 -10.47
C PRO A 115 19.69 -3.22 -11.71
N ILE A 116 18.76 -2.29 -11.50
CA ILE A 116 18.05 -1.61 -12.57
C ILE A 116 18.86 -0.38 -12.97
N ASP A 117 19.15 -0.22 -14.26
CA ASP A 117 19.57 1.08 -14.81
C ASP A 117 18.36 2.00 -14.83
N LEU A 118 18.20 2.75 -13.74
CA LEU A 118 17.04 3.62 -13.52
C LEU A 118 16.87 4.63 -14.66
N ALA A 119 17.97 5.19 -15.17
CA ALA A 119 17.90 6.19 -16.23
C ALA A 119 17.39 5.58 -17.54
N ALA A 120 17.94 4.43 -17.93
CA ALA A 120 17.51 3.72 -19.13
C ALA A 120 16.06 3.25 -19.03
N SER A 121 15.67 2.62 -17.90
CA SER A 121 14.31 2.13 -17.69
C SER A 121 13.28 3.28 -17.66
N LEU A 122 13.61 4.43 -17.09
CA LEU A 122 12.73 5.60 -17.11
C LEU A 122 12.54 6.18 -18.51
N ILE A 123 13.57 6.16 -19.36
CA ILE A 123 13.44 6.59 -20.76
C ILE A 123 12.49 5.67 -21.52
N GLU A 124 12.64 4.35 -21.37
CA GLU A 124 11.75 3.37 -22.00
C GLU A 124 10.30 3.53 -21.54
N LEU A 125 10.08 3.62 -20.21
CA LEU A 125 8.75 3.81 -19.64
C LEU A 125 8.12 5.14 -20.08
N ARG A 126 8.91 6.22 -20.18
CA ARG A 126 8.40 7.52 -20.61
C ARG A 126 7.80 7.45 -22.01
N GLY A 127 8.37 6.69 -22.93
CA GLY A 127 7.78 6.45 -24.25
C GLY A 127 6.36 5.91 -24.13
N LYS A 128 6.18 4.84 -23.35
CA LYS A 128 4.89 4.17 -23.12
C LYS A 128 3.87 5.04 -22.39
N LEU A 129 4.33 6.00 -21.58
CA LEU A 129 3.48 6.90 -20.79
C LEU A 129 2.94 8.10 -21.58
N THR A 130 3.40 8.34 -22.80
CA THR A 130 2.95 9.49 -23.60
C THR A 130 1.63 9.22 -24.34
N GLY A 131 0.93 10.30 -24.71
CA GLY A 131 -0.30 10.22 -25.49
C GLY A 131 -1.56 9.82 -24.69
N PHE A 132 -2.68 9.67 -25.39
CA PHE A 132 -3.99 9.47 -24.75
C PHE A 132 -4.10 8.12 -24.01
N ARG A 133 -3.33 7.11 -24.41
CA ARG A 133 -3.33 5.77 -23.80
C ARG A 133 -2.48 5.73 -22.52
N GLY A 134 -1.44 6.57 -22.44
CA GLY A 134 -0.52 6.62 -21.31
C GLY A 134 -1.16 6.90 -19.96
N ILE A 135 -2.34 7.57 -19.93
CA ILE A 135 -3.12 7.79 -18.70
C ILE A 135 -3.45 6.49 -17.96
N PHE A 136 -3.66 5.39 -18.69
CA PHE A 136 -3.96 4.09 -18.09
C PHE A 136 -2.73 3.47 -17.43
N LEU A 137 -1.54 3.66 -18.00
CA LEU A 137 -0.29 3.23 -17.37
C LEU A 137 0.04 4.10 -16.14
N HIS A 138 -0.18 5.41 -16.22
CA HIS A 138 -0.05 6.29 -15.06
C HIS A 138 -0.94 5.85 -13.90
N ARG A 139 -2.21 5.52 -14.17
CA ARG A 139 -3.13 4.98 -13.16
C ARG A 139 -2.67 3.64 -12.62
N CYS A 140 -2.23 2.73 -13.49
CA CYS A 140 -1.65 1.46 -13.07
C CYS A 140 -0.50 1.66 -12.08
N PHE A 141 0.48 2.51 -12.40
CA PHE A 141 1.64 2.74 -11.53
C PHE A 141 1.25 3.42 -10.22
N ALA A 142 0.32 4.38 -10.25
CA ALA A 142 -0.21 5.01 -9.04
C ALA A 142 -0.93 4.00 -8.13
N ASP A 143 -1.67 3.06 -8.71
CA ASP A 143 -2.35 1.99 -7.99
C ASP A 143 -1.35 0.99 -7.39
N LEU A 144 -0.31 0.60 -8.14
CA LEU A 144 0.76 -0.26 -7.62
C LEU A 144 1.44 0.39 -6.39
N VAL A 145 1.79 1.67 -6.46
CA VAL A 145 2.36 2.41 -5.32
C VAL A 145 1.37 2.49 -4.15
N SER A 146 0.08 2.73 -4.44
CA SER A 146 -0.96 2.75 -3.41
C SER A 146 -1.13 1.40 -2.70
N ALA A 147 -0.97 0.28 -3.42
CA ALA A 147 -0.99 -1.06 -2.83
C ALA A 147 0.20 -1.29 -1.87
N MET A 148 1.36 -0.69 -2.16
CA MET A 148 2.51 -0.74 -1.25
C MET A 148 2.31 0.10 0.01
N LYS A 149 1.53 1.19 -0.06
CA LYS A 149 1.29 2.10 1.06
C LYS A 149 0.13 1.67 1.96
N ASN A 150 -0.91 1.07 1.40
CA ASN A 150 -2.15 0.76 2.13
C ASN A 150 -2.32 -0.76 2.24
N ALA A 151 -1.89 -1.32 3.38
CA ALA A 151 -1.88 -2.76 3.59
C ALA A 151 -3.28 -3.38 3.42
N GLU A 152 -4.29 -2.83 4.10
CA GLU A 152 -5.67 -3.33 4.11
C GLU A 152 -6.30 -3.31 2.71
N ASP A 153 -5.96 -2.32 1.89
CA ASP A 153 -6.49 -2.15 0.52
C ASP A 153 -5.60 -2.76 -0.58
N THR A 154 -4.60 -3.57 -0.22
CA THR A 154 -3.62 -4.09 -1.21
C THR A 154 -4.33 -4.78 -2.38
N GLY A 155 -5.30 -5.67 -2.10
CA GLY A 155 -6.05 -6.38 -3.14
C GLY A 155 -6.83 -5.43 -4.05
N PHE A 156 -7.48 -4.41 -3.46
CA PHE A 156 -8.23 -3.39 -4.20
C PHE A 156 -7.35 -2.65 -5.21
N TYR A 157 -6.23 -2.11 -4.75
CA TYR A 157 -5.31 -1.37 -5.60
C TYR A 157 -4.66 -2.27 -6.65
N CYS A 158 -4.23 -3.48 -6.29
CA CYS A 158 -3.71 -4.46 -7.24
C CYS A 158 -4.69 -4.75 -8.39
N TYR A 159 -5.96 -5.03 -8.07
CA TYR A 159 -6.95 -5.33 -9.11
C TYR A 159 -7.29 -4.09 -9.95
N ARG A 160 -7.36 -2.89 -9.35
CA ARG A 160 -7.58 -1.63 -10.09
C ARG A 160 -6.42 -1.32 -11.05
N ALA A 161 -5.19 -1.65 -10.67
CA ALA A 161 -4.03 -1.56 -11.55
C ALA A 161 -4.20 -2.46 -12.79
N LEU A 162 -4.65 -3.71 -12.61
CA LEU A 162 -4.94 -4.62 -13.73
C LEU A 162 -6.10 -4.15 -14.60
N GLU A 163 -7.16 -3.55 -14.01
CA GLU A 163 -8.24 -2.95 -14.80
C GLU A 163 -7.75 -1.78 -15.65
N SER A 164 -6.82 -0.96 -15.13
CA SER A 164 -6.18 0.12 -15.88
C SER A 164 -5.35 -0.45 -17.05
N LEU A 165 -4.53 -1.48 -16.84
CA LEU A 165 -3.79 -2.13 -17.93
C LEU A 165 -4.70 -2.76 -18.99
N ARG A 166 -5.81 -3.35 -18.59
CA ARG A 166 -6.80 -3.88 -19.53
C ARG A 166 -7.39 -2.76 -20.40
N HIS A 167 -7.67 -1.59 -19.83
CA HIS A 167 -8.11 -0.44 -20.62
C HIS A 167 -7.03 0.07 -21.57
N HIS A 168 -5.76 0.09 -21.14
CA HIS A 168 -4.64 0.38 -22.03
C HIS A 168 -4.60 -0.60 -23.20
N CYS A 169 -4.69 -1.90 -22.92
CA CYS A 169 -4.65 -2.97 -23.91
C CYS A 169 -5.83 -2.86 -24.89
N ALA A 170 -7.04 -2.59 -24.38
CA ALA A 170 -8.21 -2.38 -25.21
C ALA A 170 -8.03 -1.18 -26.15
N ALA A 171 -7.48 -0.06 -25.65
CA ALA A 171 -7.20 1.11 -26.46
C ALA A 171 -6.11 0.84 -27.50
N ALA A 172 -5.07 0.06 -27.16
CA ALA A 172 -3.96 -0.28 -28.04
C ALA A 172 -4.35 -1.23 -29.19
N HIS A 173 -5.41 -2.02 -29.02
CA HIS A 173 -5.88 -3.00 -29.99
C HIS A 173 -7.26 -2.68 -30.57
N ASP A 174 -7.72 -1.44 -30.44
CA ASP A 174 -9.02 -0.97 -30.96
C ASP A 174 -10.24 -1.78 -30.46
N LEU A 175 -10.16 -2.25 -29.21
CA LEU A 175 -11.21 -3.02 -28.52
C LEU A 175 -11.98 -2.19 -27.49
N SER A 176 -11.77 -0.88 -27.42
CA SER A 176 -12.39 -0.01 -26.39
C SER A 176 -13.92 -0.11 -26.35
N ASN A 177 -14.56 -0.30 -27.51
CA ASN A 177 -16.02 -0.43 -27.65
C ASN A 177 -16.49 -1.90 -27.60
N ASN A 178 -15.58 -2.86 -27.49
CA ASN A 178 -15.92 -4.28 -27.43
C ASN A 178 -16.34 -4.68 -26.01
N SER A 179 -16.91 -5.88 -25.88
CA SER A 179 -17.33 -6.41 -24.58
C SER A 179 -16.16 -6.49 -23.59
N LYS A 180 -16.46 -6.32 -22.28
CA LYS A 180 -15.47 -6.48 -21.20
C LYS A 180 -14.77 -7.85 -21.27
N LYS A 181 -15.48 -8.90 -21.69
CA LYS A 181 -14.94 -10.24 -21.92
C LYS A 181 -13.84 -10.24 -22.99
N ALA A 182 -14.10 -9.67 -24.16
CA ALA A 182 -13.11 -9.58 -25.25
C ALA A 182 -11.88 -8.76 -24.84
N GLN A 183 -12.07 -7.66 -24.12
CA GLN A 183 -10.97 -6.85 -23.61
C GLN A 183 -10.08 -7.64 -22.63
N TRP A 184 -10.68 -8.40 -21.72
CA TRP A 184 -9.95 -9.27 -20.79
C TRP A 184 -9.23 -10.43 -21.48
N GLU A 185 -9.85 -11.05 -22.49
CA GLU A 185 -9.23 -12.10 -23.29
C GLU A 185 -7.99 -11.57 -24.00
N LYS A 186 -8.08 -10.38 -24.62
CA LYS A 186 -6.92 -9.75 -25.27
C LYS A 186 -5.85 -9.38 -24.27
N PHE A 187 -6.22 -8.80 -23.12
CA PHE A 187 -5.26 -8.46 -22.07
C PHE A 187 -4.49 -9.69 -21.58
N ARG A 188 -5.18 -10.80 -21.30
CA ARG A 188 -4.53 -12.06 -20.89
C ARG A 188 -3.57 -12.60 -21.95
N GLN A 189 -3.96 -12.54 -23.23
CA GLN A 189 -3.10 -12.94 -24.33
C GLN A 189 -1.80 -12.11 -24.36
N VAL A 190 -1.90 -10.78 -24.24
CA VAL A 190 -0.73 -9.89 -24.29
C VAL A 190 0.13 -10.04 -23.04
N ALA A 191 -0.48 -10.06 -21.85
CA ALA A 191 0.23 -10.19 -20.59
C ALA A 191 0.74 -11.62 -20.30
N SER A 192 0.46 -12.59 -21.19
CA SER A 192 0.79 -14.01 -21.02
C SER A 192 0.37 -14.56 -19.64
N THR A 193 -0.81 -14.19 -19.18
CA THR A 193 -1.36 -14.60 -17.88
C THR A 193 -2.66 -15.37 -18.05
N ASP A 194 -2.91 -16.33 -17.17
CA ASP A 194 -4.18 -17.04 -17.12
C ASP A 194 -5.28 -16.22 -16.43
N ARG A 195 -6.51 -16.76 -16.48
CA ARG A 195 -7.68 -16.12 -15.84
C ARG A 195 -7.66 -16.28 -14.32
N GLU A 196 -7.20 -17.41 -13.82
CA GLU A 196 -7.22 -17.76 -12.39
C GLU A 196 -6.35 -16.79 -11.58
N SER A 197 -5.17 -16.44 -12.10
CA SER A 197 -4.26 -15.43 -11.53
C SER A 197 -4.94 -14.08 -11.34
N ILE A 198 -5.75 -13.63 -12.32
CA ILE A 198 -6.51 -12.37 -12.23
C ILE A 198 -7.68 -12.51 -11.24
N GLU A 199 -8.43 -13.62 -11.29
CA GLU A 199 -9.56 -13.85 -10.39
C GLU A 199 -9.10 -14.00 -8.93
N HIS A 200 -7.91 -14.54 -8.67
CA HIS A 200 -7.29 -14.59 -7.34
C HIS A 200 -7.06 -13.18 -6.78
N ILE A 201 -6.50 -12.28 -7.59
CA ILE A 201 -6.28 -10.87 -7.21
C ILE A 201 -7.62 -10.16 -6.99
N LYS A 202 -8.60 -10.41 -7.87
CA LYS A 202 -9.96 -9.86 -7.74
C LYS A 202 -10.67 -10.32 -6.47
N ALA A 203 -10.58 -11.61 -6.12
CA ALA A 203 -11.20 -12.14 -4.92
C ALA A 203 -10.68 -11.47 -3.64
N ALA A 204 -9.42 -10.99 -3.66
CA ALA A 204 -8.87 -10.18 -2.58
C ALA A 204 -9.31 -8.71 -2.61
N ALA A 205 -9.82 -8.22 -3.74
CA ALA A 205 -10.29 -6.85 -3.92
C ALA A 205 -11.77 -6.66 -3.55
N ASP A 206 -12.61 -7.66 -3.85
CA ASP A 206 -14.07 -7.54 -3.77
C ASP A 206 -14.59 -7.16 -2.36
N PRO A 207 -14.09 -7.71 -1.23
CA PRO A 207 -14.55 -7.31 0.09
C PRO A 207 -14.33 -5.82 0.39
N ALA A 208 -13.12 -5.31 0.14
CA ALA A 208 -12.80 -3.89 0.34
C ALA A 208 -13.65 -2.97 -0.56
N ARG A 209 -14.00 -3.42 -1.77
CA ARG A 209 -14.92 -2.70 -2.69
C ARG A 209 -16.34 -2.57 -2.13
N HIS A 210 -16.71 -3.44 -1.20
CA HIS A 210 -18.00 -3.43 -0.53
C HIS A 210 -17.92 -2.84 0.89
N GLY A 211 -16.77 -2.27 1.27
CA GLY A 211 -16.56 -1.67 2.58
C GLY A 211 -16.40 -2.69 3.71
N GLU A 212 -16.14 -3.96 3.39
CA GLU A 212 -15.90 -4.98 4.40
C GLU A 212 -14.49 -4.84 4.98
N ALA A 213 -14.39 -4.88 6.31
CA ALA A 213 -13.11 -4.88 7.02
C ALA A 213 -12.50 -6.29 6.98
N VAL A 214 -11.62 -6.55 6.01
CA VAL A 214 -10.90 -7.82 5.88
C VAL A 214 -9.42 -7.62 6.15
N GLY A 215 -8.93 -8.20 7.23
CA GLY A 215 -7.50 -8.22 7.52
C GLY A 215 -6.70 -8.98 6.46
N ILE A 216 -5.47 -8.53 6.20
CA ILE A 216 -4.53 -9.21 5.32
C ILE A 216 -3.22 -9.49 6.05
N THR A 217 -2.73 -10.72 5.95
CA THR A 217 -1.42 -11.09 6.51
C THR A 217 -0.29 -10.57 5.63
N GLY A 218 0.89 -10.36 6.21
CA GLY A 218 2.10 -9.97 5.46
C GLY A 218 2.41 -10.93 4.31
N GLU A 219 2.26 -12.25 4.53
CA GLU A 219 2.47 -13.27 3.50
C GLU A 219 1.46 -13.17 2.36
N ARG A 220 0.17 -13.06 2.67
CA ARG A 220 -0.89 -12.93 1.65
C ARG A 220 -0.71 -11.64 0.86
N ARG A 221 -0.34 -10.56 1.54
CA ARG A 221 -0.03 -9.27 0.94
C ARG A 221 1.15 -9.37 -0.04
N ALA A 222 2.25 -10.00 0.38
CA ALA A 222 3.41 -10.21 -0.47
C ALA A 222 3.05 -11.02 -1.73
N LYS A 223 2.25 -12.09 -1.59
CA LYS A 223 1.76 -12.90 -2.72
C LYS A 223 0.96 -12.08 -3.74
N LEU A 224 0.02 -11.24 -3.28
CA LEU A 224 -0.78 -10.38 -4.16
C LEU A 224 0.09 -9.35 -4.90
N LEU A 225 1.01 -8.71 -4.19
CA LEU A 225 1.93 -7.73 -4.80
C LEU A 225 2.79 -8.41 -5.87
N THR A 226 3.46 -9.51 -5.54
CA THR A 226 4.34 -10.23 -6.48
C THR A 226 3.58 -10.72 -7.70
N ALA A 227 2.39 -11.32 -7.52
CA ALA A 227 1.57 -11.79 -8.64
C ALA A 227 1.16 -10.63 -9.56
N THR A 228 0.76 -9.50 -8.99
CA THR A 228 0.36 -8.31 -9.76
C THR A 228 1.53 -7.73 -10.54
N TRP A 229 2.70 -7.58 -9.91
CA TRP A 229 3.91 -7.09 -10.56
C TRP A 229 4.35 -7.99 -11.72
N ASN A 230 4.29 -9.32 -11.55
CA ASN A 230 4.65 -10.26 -12.63
C ASN A 230 3.74 -10.08 -13.86
N ILE A 231 2.43 -9.86 -13.67
CA ILE A 231 1.49 -9.60 -14.77
C ILE A 231 1.79 -8.26 -15.44
N VAL A 232 2.06 -7.21 -14.65
CA VAL A 232 2.39 -5.87 -15.16
C VAL A 232 3.67 -5.91 -15.98
N ASP A 233 4.73 -6.53 -15.46
CA ASP A 233 6.02 -6.63 -16.15
C ASP A 233 5.89 -7.40 -17.47
N SER A 234 5.16 -8.53 -17.44
CA SER A 234 4.90 -9.33 -18.64
C SER A 234 4.14 -8.53 -19.70
N TYR A 235 3.15 -7.73 -19.27
CA TYR A 235 2.42 -6.85 -20.18
C TYR A 235 3.30 -5.74 -20.75
N LEU A 236 4.06 -5.04 -19.91
CA LEU A 236 4.93 -3.94 -20.34
C LEU A 236 6.03 -4.41 -21.30
N ALA A 237 6.51 -5.64 -21.17
CA ALA A 237 7.48 -6.23 -22.09
C ALA A 237 6.93 -6.43 -23.51
N GLN A 238 5.60 -6.53 -23.67
CA GLN A 238 4.94 -6.78 -24.97
C GLN A 238 4.38 -5.51 -25.62
N VAL A 239 4.31 -4.40 -24.89
CA VAL A 239 3.74 -3.15 -25.39
C VAL A 239 4.85 -2.23 -25.90
N VAL A 240 4.74 -1.84 -27.17
CA VAL A 240 5.56 -0.78 -27.76
C VAL A 240 4.94 0.57 -27.42
N GLY A 241 5.80 1.55 -27.08
CA GLY A 241 5.39 2.93 -26.80
C GLY A 241 4.89 3.66 -28.04
#